data_AF-A0A409VG64-F1
#
_entry.id   AF-A0A409VG64-F1
#
_cell.length_a   1.000
_cell.length_b   1.000
_cell.length_c   1.000
_cell.angle_alpha   90.00
_cell.angle_beta   90.00
_cell.angle_gamma   90.00
#
_symmetry.space_group_name_H-M   'P 1'
#
loop_
_entity.id
_entity.type
_entity.pdbx_description
1 polymer ?
#
loop_
_entity_poly.entity_id
_entity_poly.type
_entity_poly.pdbx_seq_one_letter_code
_entity_poly.pdbx_strand_id
1 'polypeptide(L)'
;MASTRYLLPRQRICSTFNRFSNFHAGRRFYSANGEQAKSRHSAFYSDTLPAMIPIFLLGSAVFLGLQLMYLKLSHEKFMDESMERVKALEAEIDALQQKRTTTSQSNAGNKSSEQKDSTRRSWW
;
A
#
# COMPACT_ATOMS: atom_id res chain seq x y z
N MET A 1 -12.21 -30.94 31.96
CA MET A 1 -11.18 -30.34 31.10
C MET A 1 -11.05 -28.87 31.49
N ALA A 2 -9.93 -28.51 32.12
CA ALA A 2 -9.62 -27.16 32.56
C ALA A 2 -9.02 -26.35 31.41
N SER A 3 -9.43 -25.08 31.25
CA SER A 3 -8.76 -24.15 30.34
C SER A 3 -8.75 -22.73 30.92
N THR A 4 -7.60 -22.42 31.54
CA THR A 4 -6.87 -21.13 31.56
C THR A 4 -7.66 -19.86 31.25
N ARG A 5 -7.97 -19.03 32.26
CA ARG A 5 -7.14 -17.87 32.71
C ARG A 5 -6.70 -16.93 31.58
N TYR A 6 -7.48 -15.89 31.34
CA TYR A 6 -6.95 -14.55 31.05
C TYR A 6 -7.75 -13.51 31.83
N LEU A 7 -7.23 -13.17 33.00
CA LEU A 7 -7.61 -11.98 33.76
C LEU A 7 -7.11 -10.78 32.96
N LEU A 8 -8.03 -10.01 32.39
CA LEU A 8 -7.73 -8.68 31.87
C LEU A 8 -7.48 -7.73 33.05
N PRO A 9 -6.28 -7.12 33.20
CA PRO A 9 -6.11 -6.02 34.12
C PRO A 9 -6.81 -4.79 33.52
N ARG A 10 -8.00 -4.48 34.03
CA ARG A 10 -8.71 -3.23 33.80
C ARG A 10 -7.88 -2.10 34.40
N GLN A 11 -7.23 -1.32 33.53
CA GLN A 11 -6.40 -0.20 33.95
C GLN A 11 -7.25 0.85 34.69
N ARG A 12 -6.76 1.20 35.88
CA ARG A 12 -7.29 2.29 36.72
C ARG A 12 -7.02 3.62 36.02
N ILE A 13 -8.09 4.34 35.75
CA ILE A 13 -8.05 5.75 35.39
C ILE A 13 -7.72 6.51 36.69
N CYS A 14 -6.45 6.92 36.84
CA CYS A 14 -6.08 7.91 37.85
C CYS A 14 -6.22 9.30 37.23
N SER A 15 -7.37 9.92 37.49
CA SER A 15 -7.55 11.35 37.40
C SER A 15 -6.63 12.06 38.40
N THR A 16 -5.62 12.78 37.92
CA THR A 16 -5.01 13.90 38.68
C THR A 16 -4.87 15.09 37.74
N PHE A 17 -5.97 15.82 37.62
CA PHE A 17 -6.02 17.14 37.04
C PHE A 17 -5.67 18.17 38.14
N ASN A 18 -4.91 19.19 37.75
CA ASN A 18 -4.56 20.41 38.50
C ASN A 18 -3.62 20.29 39.71
N ARG A 19 -2.33 20.56 39.43
CA ARG A 19 -1.47 21.34 40.32
C ARG A 19 -0.76 22.44 39.53
N PHE A 20 -1.54 23.41 39.07
CA PHE A 20 -1.00 24.73 38.75
C PHE A 20 -0.87 25.51 40.06
N SER A 21 0.34 25.63 40.57
CA SER A 21 0.71 26.71 41.47
C SER A 21 2.18 27.08 41.30
N ASN A 22 2.36 28.25 40.69
CA ASN A 22 3.37 29.25 40.98
C ASN A 22 4.85 28.84 40.92
N PHE A 23 5.41 28.93 39.71
CA PHE A 23 6.77 29.43 39.53
C PHE A 23 6.73 30.75 38.76
N HIS A 24 6.64 31.85 39.52
CA HIS A 24 7.04 33.17 39.05
C HIS A 24 8.27 33.60 39.85
N ALA A 25 9.45 33.42 39.28
CA ALA A 25 10.61 34.27 39.56
C ALA A 25 11.72 33.93 38.56
N GLY A 26 11.96 34.85 37.61
CA GLY A 26 13.17 34.83 36.80
C GLY A 26 12.98 34.73 35.29
N ARG A 27 12.04 35.45 34.68
CA ARG A 27 12.28 35.90 33.30
C ARG A 27 13.38 36.96 33.37
N ARG A 28 14.65 36.53 33.24
CA ARG A 28 15.72 37.44 32.88
C ARG A 28 15.50 37.83 31.42
N PHE A 29 15.25 39.12 31.25
CA PHE A 29 15.14 39.78 29.97
C PHE A 29 16.43 39.58 29.16
N TYR A 30 16.22 39.44 27.86
CA TYR A 30 17.19 39.35 26.79
C TYR A 30 18.33 40.38 26.98
N SER A 31 19.56 39.88 27.17
CA SER A 31 20.73 40.65 26.82
C SER A 31 20.80 40.67 25.30
N ALA A 32 20.45 41.82 24.73
CA ALA A 32 20.61 42.13 23.32
C ALA A 32 22.11 42.31 23.03
N ASN A 33 22.82 41.20 22.88
CA ASN A 33 24.08 41.05 22.16
C ASN A 33 24.17 39.55 21.81
N GLY A 34 24.19 39.23 20.51
CA GLY A 34 23.85 37.93 19.93
C GLY A 34 24.81 36.77 20.20
N GLU A 35 25.09 36.46 21.46
CA GLU A 35 25.80 35.25 21.87
C GLU A 35 25.08 34.61 23.07
N GLN A 36 23.95 33.96 22.80
CA GLN A 36 23.41 32.97 23.72
C GLN A 36 24.49 31.90 23.88
N ALA A 37 25.03 31.74 25.09
CA ALA A 37 26.05 30.75 25.39
C ALA A 37 25.60 29.36 24.91
N LYS A 38 26.08 28.96 23.73
CA LYS A 38 25.77 27.67 23.13
C LYS A 38 26.31 26.62 24.08
N SER A 39 25.42 25.85 24.71
CA SER A 39 25.79 24.63 25.42
C SER A 39 26.72 23.82 24.52
N ARG A 40 27.79 23.21 25.08
CA ARG A 40 28.76 22.41 24.30
C ARG A 40 28.06 21.35 23.44
N HIS A 41 26.90 20.85 23.88
CA HIS A 41 26.06 19.94 23.12
C HIS A 41 25.37 20.60 21.92
N SER A 42 24.89 21.85 22.04
CA SER A 42 24.29 22.58 20.92
C SER A 42 25.31 22.95 19.84
N ALA A 43 26.54 23.33 20.23
CA ALA A 43 27.62 23.55 19.29
C ALA A 43 28.00 22.25 18.55
N PHE A 44 28.01 21.12 19.26
CA PHE A 44 28.27 19.82 18.64
C PHE A 44 27.23 19.46 17.57
N TYR A 45 25.93 19.64 17.84
CA TYR A 45 24.88 19.36 16.86
C TYR A 45 24.83 20.38 15.72
N SER A 46 25.10 21.67 15.98
CA SER A 46 25.11 22.69 14.93
C SER A 46 26.21 22.47 13.90
N ASP A 47 27.33 21.89 14.32
CA ASP A 47 28.50 21.72 13.45
C ASP A 47 28.48 20.35 12.75
N THR A 48 27.89 19.33 13.37
CA THR A 48 27.81 17.98 12.81
C THR A 48 26.63 17.79 11.85
N LEU A 49 25.47 18.39 12.10
CA LEU A 49 24.30 18.21 11.23
C LEU A 49 24.54 18.72 9.79
N PRO A 50 25.10 19.92 9.55
CA PRO A 50 25.39 20.38 8.21
C PRO A 50 26.38 19.48 7.47
N ALA A 51 27.32 18.87 8.19
CA ALA A 51 28.28 17.92 7.64
C ALA A 51 27.62 16.60 7.21
N MET A 52 26.48 16.22 7.81
CA MET A 52 25.75 14.99 7.47
C MET A 52 24.71 15.14 6.35
N ILE A 53 24.18 16.35 6.13
CA ILE A 53 23.23 16.66 5.05
C ILE A 53 23.67 16.12 3.68
N PRO A 54 24.91 16.35 3.20
CA PRO A 54 25.29 15.90 1.85
C PRO A 54 25.28 14.37 1.70
N ILE A 55 25.66 13.62 2.74
CA ILE A 55 25.63 12.14 2.72
C ILE A 55 24.19 11.64 2.65
N PHE A 56 23.28 12.27 3.41
CA PHE A 56 21.87 11.92 3.38
C PHE A 56 21.23 12.22 2.03
N LEU A 57 21.56 13.36 1.41
CA LEU A 57 21.09 13.71 0.07
C LEU A 57 21.61 12.74 -0.98
N LEU A 58 22.89 12.35 -0.90
CA LEU A 58 23.49 11.37 -1.80
C LEU A 58 22.78 10.02 -1.67
N GLY A 59 22.57 9.54 -0.44
CA GLY A 59 21.86 8.28 -0.17
C GLY A 59 20.42 8.31 -0.69
N SER A 60 19.71 9.42 -0.47
CA SER A 60 18.35 9.61 -0.98
C SER A 60 18.30 9.61 -2.50
N ALA A 61 19.23 10.33 -3.15
CA ALA A 61 19.31 10.41 -4.61
C ALA A 61 19.59 9.04 -5.25
N VAL A 62 20.55 8.29 -4.69
CA VAL A 62 20.86 6.92 -5.15
C VAL A 62 19.66 6.00 -4.93
N PHE A 63 19.04 6.03 -3.74
CA PHE A 63 17.86 5.22 -3.44
C PHE A 63 16.71 5.49 -4.41
N LEU A 64 16.37 6.77 -4.64
CA LEU A 64 15.34 7.19 -5.59
C LEU A 64 15.69 6.75 -7.02
N GLY A 65 16.96 6.85 -7.42
CA GLY A 65 17.45 6.39 -8.72
C GLY A 65 17.26 4.88 -8.92
N LEU A 66 17.67 4.07 -7.95
CA LEU A 66 17.46 2.61 -7.99
C LEU A 66 15.97 2.25 -7.98
N GLN A 67 15.17 2.95 -7.17
CA GLN A 67 13.74 2.70 -7.06
C GLN A 67 13.01 3.01 -8.37
N LEU A 68 13.42 4.06 -9.09
CA LEU A 68 12.88 4.39 -10.41
C LEU A 68 13.22 3.32 -11.44
N MET A 69 14.45 2.81 -11.40
CA MET A 69 14.91 1.72 -12.26
C MET A 69 14.14 0.42 -11.99
N TYR A 70 13.93 0.08 -10.72
CA TYR A 70 13.13 -1.05 -10.30
C TYR A 70 11.68 -0.94 -10.77
N LEU A 71 11.07 0.25 -10.64
CA LEU A 71 9.72 0.50 -11.09
C LEU A 71 9.57 0.30 -12.60
N LYS A 72 10.53 0.80 -13.38
CA LYS A 72 10.60 0.61 -14.84
C LYS A 72 10.64 -0.87 -15.24
N LEU A 73 11.53 -1.66 -14.63
CA LEU A 73 11.60 -3.10 -14.90
C LEU A 73 10.32 -3.84 -14.49
N SER A 74 9.73 -3.47 -13.36
CA SER A 74 8.51 -4.13 -12.88
C SER A 74 7.31 -3.87 -13.79
N HIS A 75 7.24 -2.68 -14.39
CA HIS A 75 6.17 -2.31 -15.30
C HIS A 75 6.25 -3.06 -16.63
N GLU A 76 7.45 -3.18 -17.21
CA GLU A 76 7.66 -3.97 -18.43
C GLU A 76 7.30 -5.44 -18.20
N LYS A 77 7.79 -6.03 -17.11
CA LYS A 77 7.43 -7.40 -16.74
C LYS A 77 5.93 -7.58 -16.53
N PHE A 78 5.26 -6.64 -15.87
CA PHE A 78 3.83 -6.72 -15.62
C PHE A 78 3.01 -6.63 -16.92
N MET A 79 3.46 -5.83 -17.89
CA MET A 79 2.84 -5.76 -19.22
C MET A 79 3.00 -7.07 -19.98
N ASP A 80 4.18 -7.67 -19.94
CA ASP A 80 4.43 -8.96 -20.59
C ASP A 80 3.54 -10.07 -19.99
N GLU A 81 3.48 -10.16 -18.66
CA GLU A 81 2.62 -11.13 -17.97
C GLU A 81 1.13 -10.90 -18.28
N SER A 82 0.70 -9.65 -18.41
CA SER A 82 -0.68 -9.33 -18.73
C SER A 82 -1.03 -9.70 -20.17
N MET A 83 -0.13 -9.42 -21.12
CA MET A 83 -0.29 -9.83 -22.52
C MET A 83 -0.35 -11.34 -22.68
N GLU A 84 0.49 -12.07 -21.94
CA GLU A 84 0.47 -13.54 -21.95
C GLU A 84 -0.88 -14.08 -21.45
N ARG A 85 -1.42 -13.52 -20.35
CA ARG A 85 -2.74 -13.90 -19.82
C ARG A 85 -3.86 -13.59 -20.81
N VAL A 86 -3.84 -12.43 -21.45
CA VAL A 86 -4.84 -12.07 -22.47
C VAL A 86 -4.79 -13.05 -23.64
N LYS A 87 -3.60 -13.36 -24.15
CA LYS A 87 -3.43 -14.32 -25.26
C LYS A 87 -3.93 -15.73 -24.90
N ALA A 88 -3.69 -16.18 -23.67
CA ALA A 88 -4.21 -17.46 -23.19
C ALA A 88 -5.74 -17.47 -23.18
N LEU A 89 -6.36 -16.40 -22.67
CA LEU A 89 -7.82 -16.26 -22.64
C LEU A 89 -8.41 -16.14 -24.05
N GLU A 90 -7.75 -15.42 -24.96
CA GLU A 90 -8.15 -15.34 -26.37
C GLU A 90 -8.15 -16.72 -27.02
N ALA A 91 -7.11 -17.53 -26.79
CA ALA A 91 -7.04 -18.90 -27.31
C ALA A 91 -8.15 -19.80 -26.74
N GLU A 92 -8.50 -19.65 -25.46
CA GLU A 92 -9.62 -20.37 -24.85
C GLU A 92 -10.96 -19.95 -25.46
N ILE A 93 -11.16 -18.64 -25.69
CA ILE A 93 -12.37 -18.12 -26.33
C ILE A 93 -12.49 -18.67 -27.75
N ASP A 94 -11.42 -18.64 -28.53
CA ASP A 94 -11.41 -19.16 -29.90
C ASP A 94 -11.74 -20.66 -29.92
N ALA A 95 -11.16 -21.45 -29.00
CA ALA A 95 -11.48 -22.86 -28.88
C ALA A 95 -12.96 -23.10 -28.53
N LEU A 96 -13.55 -22.27 -27.66
CA LEU A 96 -14.97 -22.35 -27.33
C LEU A 96 -15.87 -21.90 -28.48
N GLN A 97 -15.48 -20.87 -29.23
CA GLN A 97 -16.21 -20.41 -30.41
C GLN A 97 -16.22 -21.49 -31.50
N GLN A 98 -15.08 -22.12 -31.78
CA GLN A 98 -14.98 -23.25 -32.72
C GLN A 98 -15.85 -24.44 -32.30
N LYS A 99 -15.91 -24.75 -31.00
CA LYS A 99 -16.84 -25.78 -30.48
C LYS A 99 -18.30 -25.40 -30.69
N ARG A 100 -18.65 -24.12 -30.55
CA ARG A 100 -20.02 -23.62 -30.75
C ARG A 100 -20.42 -23.60 -32.23
N THR A 101 -19.52 -23.23 -33.14
CA THR A 101 -19.81 -23.26 -34.59
C THR A 101 -19.98 -24.68 -35.08
N THR A 102 -19.07 -25.61 -34.70
CA THR A 102 -19.17 -27.03 -35.05
C THR A 102 -20.43 -27.68 -34.49
N THR A 103 -20.79 -27.40 -33.23
CA THR A 103 -22.03 -27.91 -32.62
C THR A 103 -23.28 -27.31 -33.28
N SER A 104 -23.26 -26.01 -33.63
CA SER A 104 -24.39 -25.37 -34.32
C SER A 104 -24.60 -25.92 -35.73
N GLN A 105 -23.52 -26.28 -36.42
CA GLN A 105 -23.57 -26.84 -37.77
C GLN A 105 -24.01 -28.31 -37.78
N SER A 106 -23.61 -29.12 -36.78
CA SER A 106 -24.14 -30.49 -36.63
C SER A 106 -25.61 -30.51 -36.22
N ASN A 107 -26.07 -29.51 -35.46
CA ASN A 107 -27.47 -29.38 -35.05
C ASN A 107 -28.39 -28.76 -36.13
N ALA A 108 -27.83 -28.18 -37.21
CA ALA A 108 -28.59 -27.71 -38.36
C ALA A 108 -28.96 -28.84 -39.34
N GLY A 109 -28.21 -29.95 -39.34
CA GLY A 109 -28.50 -31.15 -40.14
C GLY A 109 -29.58 -32.07 -39.55
N ASN A 110 -29.97 -31.89 -38.29
CA ASN A 110 -30.94 -32.74 -37.57
C ASN A 110 -32.29 -32.06 -37.31
N LYS A 111 -32.56 -30.87 -37.88
CA LYS A 111 -33.80 -30.10 -37.68
C LYS A 111 -34.80 -30.22 -38.83
N SER A 112 -35.01 -31.42 -39.35
CA SER A 112 -36.16 -31.73 -40.21
C SER A 112 -37.22 -32.61 -39.54
N SER A 113 -37.11 -32.89 -38.24
CA SER A 113 -38.16 -33.58 -37.48
C SER A 113 -38.15 -33.15 -36.01
N GLU A 114 -39.33 -33.05 -35.43
CA GLU A 114 -39.63 -32.79 -34.02
C GLU A 114 -39.74 -31.31 -33.56
N GLN A 115 -40.88 -30.74 -33.95
CA GLN A 115 -41.62 -29.72 -33.23
C GLN A 115 -42.14 -30.29 -31.89
N LYS A 116 -41.77 -29.70 -30.75
CA LYS A 116 -42.67 -29.44 -29.59
C LYS A 116 -41.99 -28.71 -28.43
N ASP A 117 -42.63 -27.60 -28.06
CA ASP A 117 -42.86 -27.09 -26.71
C ASP A 117 -41.83 -27.39 -25.61
N SER A 118 -41.19 -26.34 -25.10
CA SER A 118 -41.76 -25.63 -23.95
C SER A 118 -40.71 -24.80 -23.21
N THR A 119 -41.21 -23.71 -22.64
CA THR A 119 -40.69 -23.06 -21.43
C THR A 119 -39.40 -22.25 -21.57
N ARG A 120 -39.60 -21.01 -22.04
CA ARG A 120 -38.80 -19.85 -21.69
C ARG A 120 -38.63 -19.77 -20.16
N ARG A 121 -37.49 -20.21 -19.63
CA ARG A 121 -37.03 -19.85 -18.28
C ARG A 121 -35.79 -18.99 -18.42
N SER A 122 -36.03 -17.67 -18.51
CA SER A 122 -35.02 -16.64 -18.31
C SER A 122 -34.77 -16.50 -16.80
N TRP A 123 -33.53 -16.72 -16.38
CA TRP A 123 -33.09 -16.51 -15.01
C TRP A 123 -32.06 -15.37 -15.02
N TRP A 124 -32.49 -14.27 -14.43
CA TRP A 124 -31.65 -13.23 -13.84
C TRP A 124 -31.21 -13.74 -12.47
#